data_AF-A0A0Q4D4P0-F1
#
_entry.id   AF-A0A0Q4D4P0-F1
#
_cell.length_a   1.000
_cell.length_b   1.000
_cell.length_c   1.000
_cell.angle_alpha   90.00
_cell.angle_beta   90.00
_cell.angle_gamma   90.00
#
_symmetry.space_group_name_H-M   'P 1'
#
loop_
_entity.id
_entity.type
_entity.pdbx_description
1 polymer ?
#
loop_
_entity_poly.entity_id
_entity_poly.type
_entity_poly.pdbx_seq_one_letter_code
_entity_poly.pdbx_strand_id
1 'polypeptide(L)' 'MPASPPVARFPANGFGLYDMVGNVWEWVAGDGAVGLVKGGSFLCATNYCANFRPAAFQAQEQDFPT' A
#
# COMPACT_ATOMS: atom_id res chain seq x y z
N MET A 1 -10.47 17.59 0.76
CA MET A 1 -10.34 16.13 0.93
C MET A 1 -8.90 15.83 1.28
N PRO A 2 -8.59 14.97 2.26
CA PRO A 2 -7.20 14.62 2.54
C PRO A 2 -6.59 13.97 1.30
N ALA A 3 -5.50 14.53 0.82
CA ALA A 3 -4.70 13.99 -0.28
C ALA A 3 -3.54 13.18 0.29
N SER A 4 -2.98 12.28 -0.53
CA SER A 4 -1.74 11.60 -0.21
C SER A 4 -0.62 12.61 0.06
N PRO A 5 0.19 12.45 1.13
CA PRO A 5 1.41 13.24 1.29
C PRO A 5 2.37 13.03 0.09
N PRO A 6 3.29 13.98 -0.17
CA PRO A 6 4.32 13.78 -1.19
C PRO A 6 5.20 12.57 -0.83
N VAL A 7 5.75 11.92 -1.86
CA VAL A 7 6.74 10.85 -1.67
C VAL A 7 7.96 11.36 -0.90
N ALA A 8 8.55 10.50 -0.08
CA ALA A 8 9.70 10.81 0.77
C ALA A 8 9.44 11.94 1.80
N ARG A 9 8.17 12.11 2.22
CA ARG A 9 7.85 12.96 3.38
C ARG A 9 8.46 12.41 4.68
N PHE A 10 8.55 11.08 4.80
CA PHE A 10 9.07 10.38 5.96
C PHE A 10 10.44 9.76 5.67
N PRO A 11 11.24 9.42 6.70
CA PRO A 11 12.56 8.82 6.51
C PRO A 11 12.48 7.46 5.80
N ALA A 12 13.52 7.13 5.02
CA ALA A 12 13.66 5.82 4.41
C ALA A 12 13.93 4.72 5.46
N ASN A 13 13.60 3.48 5.09
CA ASN A 13 14.05 2.30 5.84
C ASN A 13 15.56 2.04 5.63
N GLY A 14 16.10 1.00 6.28
CA GLY A 14 17.52 0.62 6.15
C GLY A 14 17.98 0.22 4.74
N PHE A 15 17.06 0.09 3.78
CA PHE A 15 17.34 -0.18 2.37
C PHE A 15 17.26 1.08 1.50
N GLY A 16 16.99 2.25 2.08
CA GLY A 16 16.82 3.50 1.32
C GLY A 16 15.45 3.63 0.63
N LEU A 17 14.48 2.81 0.99
CA LEU A 17 13.13 2.85 0.42
C LEU A 17 12.20 3.74 1.27
N TYR A 18 11.39 4.55 0.58
CA TYR A 18 10.44 5.49 1.17
C TYR A 18 9.01 4.96 1.02
N ASP A 19 8.15 5.32 1.97
CA ASP A 19 6.69 5.11 1.89
C ASP A 19 6.24 3.67 1.59
N MET A 20 7.08 2.67 1.87
CA MET A 20 6.76 1.23 1.75
C MET A 20 5.57 0.80 2.62
N VAL A 21 5.16 1.67 3.56
CA VAL A 21 4.05 1.51 4.47
C VAL A 21 3.26 2.82 4.53
N GLY A 22 1.96 2.74 4.31
CA GLY A 22 1.06 3.89 4.26
C GLY A 22 1.13 4.60 2.92
N ASN A 23 0.73 5.87 2.90
CA ASN A 23 0.59 6.67 1.69
C ASN A 23 -0.40 6.06 0.67
N VAL A 24 0.06 5.22 -0.25
CA VAL A 24 -0.78 4.58 -1.27
C VAL A 24 -0.52 3.09 -1.31
N TRP A 25 -1.54 2.33 -1.70
CA TRP A 25 -1.38 0.91 -1.98
C TRP A 25 -0.53 0.73 -3.24
N GLU A 26 0.40 -0.22 -3.19
CA GLU A 26 1.29 -0.52 -4.30
C GLU A 26 1.05 -1.94 -4.82
N TRP A 27 0.86 -2.06 -6.14
CA TRP A 27 0.65 -3.32 -6.82
C TRP A 27 1.93 -4.17 -6.87
N VAL A 28 1.77 -5.47 -6.69
CA VAL A 28 2.84 -6.47 -6.77
C VAL A 28 2.59 -7.33 -8.00
N ALA A 29 3.62 -7.47 -8.84
CA ALA A 29 3.59 -8.40 -9.95
C ALA A 29 3.48 -9.85 -9.45
N GLY A 30 2.60 -10.64 -10.06
CA GLY A 30 2.43 -12.05 -9.74
C GLY A 30 1.53 -12.74 -10.76
N ASP A 31 1.57 -14.07 -10.77
CA ASP A 31 0.89 -14.90 -11.77
C ASP A 31 -0.55 -15.27 -11.35
N GLY A 32 -1.09 -14.60 -10.34
CA GLY A 32 -2.41 -14.85 -9.80
C GLY A 32 -3.51 -14.18 -10.62
N ALA A 33 -4.67 -14.84 -10.73
CA ALA A 33 -5.87 -14.27 -11.34
C ALA A 33 -6.40 -13.02 -10.60
N VAL A 34 -5.97 -12.80 -9.35
CA VAL A 34 -6.28 -11.62 -8.55
C VAL A 34 -4.98 -10.89 -8.26
N GLY A 35 -4.95 -9.57 -8.46
CA GLY A 35 -3.78 -8.77 -8.19
C GLY A 35 -3.56 -8.60 -6.69
N LEU A 36 -2.30 -8.44 -6.30
CA LEU A 36 -1.92 -8.25 -4.91
C LEU A 36 -1.44 -6.82 -4.70
N VAL A 37 -1.99 -6.14 -3.71
CA VAL A 37 -1.51 -4.83 -3.24
C VAL A 37 -0.89 -4.94 -1.85
N LYS A 38 0.14 -4.14 -1.59
CA LYS A 38 0.85 -4.06 -0.31
C LYS A 38 1.06 -2.60 0.14
N GLY A 39 1.52 -2.47 1.38
CA GLY A 39 1.90 -1.18 1.98
C GLY A 39 0.78 -0.49 2.75
N GLY A 40 -0.48 -0.69 2.38
CA GLY A 40 -1.59 0.07 2.98
C GLY A 40 -1.69 1.47 2.39
N SER A 41 -2.63 2.28 2.87
CA SER A 41 -2.79 3.67 2.42
C SER A 41 -2.84 4.65 3.58
N PHE A 42 -2.84 5.94 3.26
CA PHE A 42 -3.04 7.04 4.23
C PHE A 42 -4.38 6.96 4.98
N LEU A 43 -5.32 6.14 4.49
CA LEU A 43 -6.58 5.91 5.17
C LEU A 43 -6.38 4.97 6.37
N CYS A 44 -5.60 3.90 6.21
CA CYS A 44 -5.57 2.79 7.16
C CYS A 44 -5.29 3.21 8.61
N ALA A 45 -6.02 2.62 9.56
CA ALA A 45 -5.84 2.82 11.00
C ALA A 45 -6.03 1.52 11.79
N THR A 46 -5.41 1.44 12.97
CA THR A 46 -5.37 0.24 13.82
C THR A 46 -6.73 -0.36 14.18
N ASN A 47 -7.79 0.45 14.19
CA ASN A 47 -9.15 0.04 14.54
C ASN A 47 -9.95 -0.53 13.36
N TYR A 48 -9.50 -0.40 12.10
CA TYR A 48 -10.27 -0.88 10.95
C TYR A 48 -9.44 -1.44 9.79
N CYS A 49 -8.19 -1.00 9.61
CA CYS A 49 -7.26 -1.50 8.60
C CYS A 49 -5.84 -1.56 9.18
N ALA A 50 -5.37 -2.76 9.52
CA ALA A 50 -4.00 -2.99 9.99
C ALA A 50 -3.03 -3.40 8.87
N ASN A 51 -3.39 -3.13 7.60
CA ASN A 51 -2.62 -3.60 6.43
C ASN A 51 -1.44 -2.69 6.04
N PHE A 52 -1.12 -1.72 6.89
CA PHE A 52 0.16 -1.01 6.87
C PHE A 52 1.32 -1.89 7.41
N ARG A 53 1.06 -3.10 7.91
CA ARG A 53 2.12 -4.01 8.35
C ARG A 53 2.91 -4.54 7.15
N PRO A 54 4.25 -4.66 7.22
CA PRO A 54 5.07 -5.13 6.09
C PRO A 54 4.69 -6.53 5.55
N ALA A 55 4.12 -7.38 6.41
CA ALA A 55 3.67 -8.72 6.04
C ALA A 55 2.24 -8.75 5.49
N ALA A 56 1.49 -7.66 5.57
CA ALA A 56 0.12 -7.60 5.09
C ALA A 56 0.07 -7.52 3.56
N PHE A 57 -1.00 -8.07 2.99
CA PHE A 57 -1.33 -8.00 1.57
C PHE A 57 -2.85 -7.95 1.43
N GLN A 58 -3.34 -7.34 0.36
CA GLN A 58 -4.75 -7.44 -0.02
C GLN A 58 -4.89 -7.88 -1.46
N ALA A 59 -5.86 -8.77 -1.67
CA ALA A 59 -6.30 -9.20 -2.98
C ALA A 59 -7.21 -8.12 -3.57
N GLN A 60 -6.88 -7.66 -4.77
CA GLN A 60 -7.69 -6.70 -5.51
C GLN A 60 -7.82 -7.15 -6.97
N GLU A 61 -9.02 -7.04 -7.50
CA GLU A 61 -9.31 -7.38 -8.90
C GLU A 61 -8.49 -6.47 -9.81
N GLN A 62 -7.74 -7.05 -10.74
CA GLN A 62 -6.86 -6.29 -11.65
C GLN A 62 -7.68 -5.49 -12.66
N ASP A 63 -8.79 -6.08 -13.12
CA ASP A 63 -9.71 -5.49 -14.06
C ASP A 63 -11.03 -5.17 -13.37
N PHE A 64 -11.14 -3.96 -12.81
CA PHE A 64 -12.44 -3.31 -12.66
C PHE A 64 -12.69 -2.52 -13.96
N PRO A 65 -13.28 -3.11 -15.01
CA PRO A 65 -13.62 -2.35 -16.19
C PRO A 65 -14.66 -1.30 -15.79
N THR A 66 -14.33 -0.04 -16.08
CA THR A 66 -15.32 1.04 -16.15
C THR A 66 -16.41 0.72 -17.15
#